data_AF-A0A3P7NKV6-F1
#
_entry.id   AF-A0A3P7NKV6-F1
#
_cell.length_a   1.000
_cell.length_b   1.000
_cell.length_c   1.000
_cell.angle_alpha   90.00
_cell.angle_beta   90.00
_cell.angle_gamma   90.00
#
_symmetry.space_group_name_H-M   'P 1'
#
loop_
_entity.id
_entity.type
_entity.pdbx_description
1 polymer ?
#
loop_
_entity_poly.entity_id
_entity_poly.type
_entity_poly.pdbx_seq_one_letter_code
_entity_poly.pdbx_strand_id
1 'polypeptide(L)'
;MQNHTHYFKTDLTPDELLELIGENESCASKYLKHIAFYEGLEIEKKFLPYDPDLRPTRDTELQTDKAYFRAAKLRARRLRKALKLNDPVADDAWEFLNDGSKYGSSTAGLDVNVAPVHIAGYSGSGVKLIIIDDALDSEHDEIKPNMDLNLTDDVVNTTRRGPRGTDGRISETDK
;
A
#
# COMPACT_ATOMS: atom_id res chain seq x y z
N MET A 1 -5.25 -23.77 -12.28
CA MET A 1 -4.56 -22.46 -12.34
C MET A 1 -5.62 -21.38 -12.20
N GLN A 2 -5.57 -20.57 -11.15
CA GLN A 2 -6.43 -19.39 -11.04
C GLN A 2 -5.78 -18.25 -11.83
N ASN A 3 -6.52 -17.66 -12.78
CA ASN A 3 -6.09 -16.46 -13.49
C ASN A 3 -6.29 -15.27 -12.57
N HIS A 4 -5.19 -14.64 -12.14
CA HIS A 4 -5.23 -13.37 -11.43
C HIS A 4 -5.23 -12.24 -12.46
N THR A 5 -6.37 -11.59 -12.63
CA THR A 5 -6.50 -10.40 -13.48
C THR A 5 -6.24 -9.16 -12.63
N HIS A 6 -5.22 -8.39 -13.00
CA HIS A 6 -4.91 -7.09 -12.40
C HIS A 6 -5.31 -5.98 -13.36
N TYR A 7 -5.89 -4.90 -12.84
CA TYR A 7 -6.30 -3.73 -13.63
C TYR A 7 -5.49 -2.51 -13.21
N PHE A 8 -5.13 -1.69 -14.20
CA PHE A 8 -4.46 -0.41 -14.02
C PHE A 8 -5.26 0.66 -14.75
N LYS A 9 -5.42 1.83 -14.13
CA LYS A 9 -6.04 3.00 -14.77
C LYS A 9 -4.91 3.93 -15.21
N THR A 10 -4.97 4.38 -16.46
CA THR A 10 -4.01 5.29 -17.07
C THR A 10 -4.77 6.35 -17.87
N ASP A 11 -4.20 7.55 -17.96
CA ASP A 11 -4.71 8.61 -18.83
C ASP A 11 -4.07 8.55 -20.23
N LEU A 12 -3.10 7.64 -20.44
CA LEU A 12 -2.51 7.36 -21.74
C LEU A 12 -3.53 6.70 -22.68
N THR A 13 -3.51 7.11 -23.94
CA THR A 13 -4.26 6.44 -25.00
C THR A 13 -3.73 5.03 -25.23
N PRO A 14 -4.55 4.13 -25.82
CA PRO A 14 -4.11 2.79 -26.20
C PRO A 14 -2.81 2.77 -27.00
N ASP A 15 -2.64 3.69 -27.94
CA ASP A 15 -1.47 3.75 -28.82
C ASP A 15 -0.22 4.21 -28.05
N GLU A 16 -0.33 5.22 -27.18
CA GLU A 16 0.76 5.67 -26.31
C GLU A 16 1.20 4.58 -25.32
N LEU A 17 0.23 3.79 -24.80
CA LEU A 17 0.53 2.68 -23.92
C LEU A 17 1.25 1.55 -24.66
N LEU A 18 0.84 1.25 -25.88
CA LEU A 18 1.50 0.26 -26.74
C LEU A 18 2.90 0.71 -27.14
N GLU A 19 3.12 2.00 -27.40
CA GLU A 19 4.44 2.58 -27.66
C GLU A 19 5.37 2.44 -26.45
N LEU A 20 4.89 2.82 -25.26
CA LEU A 20 5.63 2.67 -24.00
C LEU A 20 6.01 1.20 -23.70
N ILE A 21 5.10 0.26 -23.98
CA ILE A 21 5.35 -1.18 -23.81
C ILE A 21 6.26 -1.72 -24.91
N GLY A 22 6.12 -1.19 -26.13
CA GLY A 22 6.89 -1.49 -27.34
C GLY A 22 8.39 -1.23 -27.17
N GLU A 23 8.75 -0.10 -26.55
CA GLU A 23 10.15 0.23 -26.24
C GLU A 23 10.80 -0.75 -25.24
N ASN A 24 9.99 -1.52 -24.50
CA ASN A 24 10.42 -2.49 -23.47
C ASN A 24 10.17 -3.96 -23.86
N GLU A 25 9.89 -4.24 -25.14
CA GLU A 25 9.35 -5.51 -25.64
C GLU A 25 10.15 -6.77 -25.26
N SER A 26 11.47 -6.66 -25.07
CA SER A 26 12.30 -7.82 -24.73
C SER A 26 11.95 -8.44 -23.37
N CYS A 27 11.43 -7.64 -22.44
CA CYS A 27 11.05 -8.09 -21.09
C CYS A 27 9.52 -8.23 -20.94
N ALA A 28 8.73 -7.37 -21.58
CA ALA A 28 7.29 -7.31 -21.38
C ALA A 28 6.54 -8.54 -21.95
N SER A 29 6.97 -9.06 -23.10
CA SER A 29 6.33 -10.21 -23.77
C SER A 29 6.31 -11.50 -22.93
N LYS A 30 7.23 -11.64 -21.96
CA LYS A 30 7.28 -12.80 -21.05
C LYS A 30 6.18 -12.77 -19.98
N TYR A 31 5.69 -11.58 -19.63
CA TYR A 31 4.75 -11.38 -18.51
C TYR A 31 3.38 -10.87 -18.97
N LEU A 32 3.30 -10.26 -20.15
CA LEU A 32 2.09 -9.68 -20.70
C LEU A 32 1.47 -10.64 -21.72
N LYS A 33 0.48 -11.42 -21.28
CA LYS A 33 -0.18 -12.43 -22.13
C LYS A 33 -1.37 -11.88 -22.94
N HIS A 34 -1.97 -10.77 -22.48
CA HIS A 34 -3.16 -10.18 -23.09
C HIS A 34 -3.32 -8.73 -22.62
N ILE A 35 -3.54 -7.79 -23.55
CA ILE A 35 -3.99 -6.42 -23.25
C ILE A 35 -5.44 -6.31 -23.70
N ALA A 36 -6.35 -6.03 -22.78
CA ALA A 36 -7.75 -5.76 -23.09
C ALA A 36 -8.01 -4.27 -22.87
N PHE A 37 -8.46 -3.57 -23.90
CA PHE A 37 -8.91 -2.19 -23.78
C PHE A 37 -10.41 -2.20 -23.48
N TYR A 38 -10.77 -1.60 -22.34
CA TYR A 38 -12.17 -1.40 -21.97
C TYR A 38 -12.44 0.09 -22.01
N GLU A 39 -13.29 0.52 -22.95
CA GLU A 39 -13.80 1.89 -22.92
C GLU A 39 -14.65 2.06 -21.66
N GLY A 40 -14.23 2.97 -20.77
CA GLY A 40 -15.00 3.33 -19.60
C GLY A 40 -15.31 2.13 -18.69
N LEU A 41 -14.33 1.67 -17.93
CA LEU A 41 -14.66 0.96 -16.70
C LEU A 41 -15.36 1.99 -15.78
N GLU A 42 -16.69 2.06 -15.83
CA GLU A 42 -17.47 2.76 -14.81
C GLU A 42 -17.26 2.03 -13.49
N ILE A 43 -16.20 2.42 -12.80
CA ILE A 43 -16.07 2.16 -11.37
C ILE A 43 -17.13 3.05 -10.74
N GLU A 44 -18.37 2.55 -10.66
CA GLU A 44 -19.26 3.01 -9.62
C GLU A 44 -18.53 2.72 -8.31
N LYS A 45 -17.92 3.76 -7.74
CA LYS A 45 -17.71 3.81 -6.30
C LYS A 45 -19.11 3.55 -5.77
N LYS A 46 -19.37 2.36 -5.23
CA LYS A 46 -20.61 2.07 -4.52
C LYS A 46 -20.66 3.04 -3.34
N PHE A 47 -21.09 4.27 -3.61
CA PHE A 47 -21.76 5.06 -2.63
C PHE A 47 -22.92 4.18 -2.24
N LEU A 48 -22.92 3.73 -1.00
CA LEU A 48 -24.17 3.29 -0.40
C LEU A 48 -25.08 4.52 -0.57
N PRO A 49 -26.13 4.46 -1.41
CA PRO A 49 -27.10 5.54 -1.41
C PRO A 49 -27.54 5.71 0.03
N TYR A 50 -27.62 6.95 0.50
CA TYR A 50 -28.25 7.24 1.78
C TYR A 50 -29.68 6.72 1.68
N ASP A 51 -29.88 5.50 2.16
CA ASP A 51 -31.17 4.85 2.26
C ASP A 51 -31.69 5.23 3.66
N PRO A 52 -32.73 6.05 3.76
CA PRO A 52 -33.32 6.40 5.06
C PRO A 52 -33.92 5.18 5.78
N ASP A 53 -34.12 4.05 5.07
CA ASP A 53 -34.56 2.76 5.60
C ASP A 53 -33.40 1.75 5.79
N LEU A 54 -32.16 2.09 5.41
CA LEU A 54 -30.99 1.39 5.95
C LEU A 54 -31.06 1.64 7.45
N ARG A 55 -31.49 0.60 8.18
CA ARG A 55 -31.65 0.54 9.64
C ARG A 55 -30.78 1.62 10.26
N PRO A 56 -31.32 2.57 11.04
CA PRO A 56 -30.55 3.68 11.58
C PRO A 56 -29.22 3.10 11.99
N THR A 57 -28.11 3.61 11.44
CA THR A 57 -26.78 3.12 11.77
C THR A 57 -26.84 2.92 13.26
N ARG A 58 -26.88 1.66 13.68
CA ARG A 58 -26.59 1.38 15.05
C ARG A 58 -25.12 1.74 15.03
N ASP A 59 -24.86 2.98 15.40
CA ASP A 59 -23.89 3.27 16.42
C ASP A 59 -24.31 2.38 17.62
N THR A 60 -24.16 1.06 17.47
CA THR A 60 -23.41 0.30 18.43
C THR A 60 -22.12 1.07 18.48
N GLU A 61 -22.10 2.12 19.31
CA GLU A 61 -20.94 2.56 20.04
C GLU A 61 -20.11 1.30 20.20
N LEU A 62 -19.03 1.20 19.43
CA LEU A 62 -18.21 -0.01 19.38
C LEU A 62 -17.79 -0.21 20.83
N GLN A 63 -18.50 -1.13 21.48
CA GLN A 63 -18.84 -0.96 22.87
C GLN A 63 -17.55 -0.79 23.65
N THR A 64 -17.63 -0.03 24.74
CA THR A 64 -16.75 -0.15 25.91
C THR A 64 -16.75 -1.56 26.52
N ASP A 65 -17.07 -2.59 25.73
CA ASP A 65 -17.03 -4.00 26.03
C ASP A 65 -15.58 -4.44 26.10
N LYS A 66 -15.10 -4.51 27.35
CA LYS A 66 -13.81 -5.09 27.71
C LYS A 66 -13.58 -6.46 27.05
N ALA A 67 -14.63 -7.23 26.75
CA ALA A 67 -14.50 -8.52 26.07
C ALA A 67 -14.05 -8.36 24.62
N TYR A 68 -14.58 -7.39 23.87
CA TYR A 68 -14.16 -7.09 22.50
C TYR A 68 -12.69 -6.66 22.46
N PHE A 69 -12.30 -5.68 23.27
CA PHE A 69 -10.90 -5.23 23.35
C PHE A 69 -9.95 -6.36 23.77
N ARG A 70 -10.37 -7.23 24.70
CA ARG A 70 -9.59 -8.40 25.10
C ARG A 70 -9.44 -9.39 23.93
N ALA A 71 -10.50 -9.62 23.16
CA ALA A 71 -10.47 -10.49 21.99
C ALA A 71 -9.57 -9.91 20.88
N ALA A 72 -9.65 -8.61 20.61
CA ALA A 72 -8.82 -7.90 19.64
C ALA A 72 -7.33 -7.97 20.02
N LYS A 73 -6.97 -7.68 21.27
CA LYS A 73 -5.59 -7.84 21.78
C LYS A 73 -5.09 -9.28 21.66
N LEU A 74 -5.92 -10.27 21.97
CA LEU A 74 -5.54 -11.67 21.82
C LEU A 74 -5.33 -12.07 20.35
N ARG A 75 -6.20 -11.59 19.45
CA ARG A 75 -6.06 -11.76 18.00
C ARG A 75 -4.77 -11.13 17.50
N ALA A 76 -4.51 -9.86 17.81
CA ALA A 76 -3.31 -9.16 17.38
C ALA A 76 -2.04 -9.86 17.86
N ARG A 77 -1.98 -10.27 19.14
CA ARG A 77 -0.85 -11.06 19.67
C ARG A 77 -0.61 -12.37 18.89
N ARG A 78 -1.67 -13.08 18.52
CA ARG A 78 -1.57 -14.31 17.71
C ARG A 78 -1.06 -14.02 16.30
N LEU A 79 -1.57 -12.95 15.68
CA LEU A 79 -1.18 -12.54 14.33
C LEU A 79 0.28 -12.06 14.28
N ARG A 80 0.71 -11.19 15.20
CA ARG A 80 2.12 -10.75 15.30
C ARG A 80 3.08 -11.94 15.43
N LYS A 81 2.74 -12.91 16.28
CA LYS A 81 3.51 -14.15 16.43
C LYS A 81 3.54 -14.98 15.14
N ALA A 82 2.39 -15.12 14.46
CA ALA A 82 2.29 -15.89 13.22
C ALA A 82 3.08 -15.25 12.07
N LEU A 83 3.03 -13.91 11.96
CA LEU A 83 3.75 -13.12 10.97
C LEU A 83 5.25 -12.98 11.28
N LYS A 84 5.70 -13.38 12.48
CA LYS A 84 7.07 -13.17 12.97
C LYS A 84 7.50 -11.70 12.87
N LEU A 85 6.56 -10.79 13.13
CA LEU A 85 6.79 -9.35 13.10
C LEU A 85 7.88 -8.97 14.12
N ASN A 86 9.02 -8.50 13.66
CA ASN A 86 10.21 -8.19 14.46
C ASN A 86 10.67 -6.73 14.37
N ASP A 87 9.97 -5.92 13.58
CA ASP A 87 10.21 -4.49 13.50
C ASP A 87 9.84 -3.83 14.86
N PRO A 88 10.74 -3.01 15.45
CA PRO A 88 10.53 -2.40 16.76
C PRO A 88 9.33 -1.47 16.86
N VAL A 89 8.92 -0.84 15.75
CA VAL A 89 7.82 0.11 15.67
C VAL A 89 6.54 -0.52 15.11
N ALA A 90 6.56 -1.82 14.80
CA ALA A 90 5.41 -2.51 14.21
C ALA A 90 4.17 -2.56 15.11
N ASP A 91 4.34 -2.40 16.43
CA ASP A 91 3.22 -2.25 17.34
C ASP A 91 2.52 -0.88 17.18
N ASP A 92 3.21 0.14 16.69
CA ASP A 92 2.67 1.50 16.51
C ASP A 92 1.98 1.71 15.16
N ALA A 93 2.25 0.86 14.18
CA ALA A 93 1.58 0.84 12.87
C ALA A 93 0.17 0.24 12.96
N TRP A 94 -0.71 0.94 13.67
CA TRP A 94 -2.09 0.55 13.93
C TRP A 94 -2.88 0.33 12.64
N GLU A 95 -2.51 0.99 11.54
CA GLU A 95 -3.15 0.89 10.23
C GLU A 95 -3.13 -0.56 9.69
N PHE A 96 -2.12 -1.35 10.05
CA PHE A 96 -1.95 -2.73 9.59
C PHE A 96 -2.51 -3.77 10.57
N LEU A 97 -2.53 -3.45 11.87
CA LEU A 97 -3.07 -4.34 12.90
C LEU A 97 -3.45 -3.55 14.17
N ASN A 98 -4.74 -3.23 14.30
CA ASN A 98 -5.24 -2.38 15.37
C ASN A 98 -5.90 -3.19 16.50
N ASP A 99 -5.31 -3.17 17.70
CA ASP A 99 -5.87 -3.78 18.91
C ASP A 99 -6.49 -2.76 19.90
N GLY A 100 -6.59 -1.49 19.49
CA GLY A 100 -7.14 -0.40 20.28
C GLY A 100 -6.28 0.04 21.46
N SER A 101 -5.02 -0.40 21.53
CA SER A 101 -4.09 0.03 22.60
C SER A 101 -3.32 1.31 22.28
N LYS A 102 -3.37 1.79 21.04
CA LYS A 102 -2.48 2.85 20.53
C LYS A 102 -3.18 4.20 20.51
N TYR A 103 -2.39 5.25 20.76
CA TYR A 103 -2.90 6.62 20.79
C TYR A 103 -3.43 7.08 19.42
N GLY A 104 -2.78 6.62 18.33
CA GLY A 104 -3.19 6.94 16.96
C GLY A 104 -4.55 6.36 16.56
N SER A 105 -5.01 5.28 17.21
CA SER A 105 -6.35 4.73 17.00
C SER A 105 -6.79 3.85 18.17
N SER A 106 -7.76 4.33 18.94
CA SER A 106 -8.38 3.62 20.06
C SER A 106 -9.47 2.64 19.63
N THR A 107 -9.84 2.63 18.35
CA THR A 107 -10.91 1.79 17.81
C THR A 107 -10.34 0.47 17.31
N ALA A 108 -10.31 -0.55 18.17
CA ALA A 108 -9.77 -1.87 17.81
C ALA A 108 -10.48 -2.45 16.57
N GLY A 109 -9.70 -2.99 15.63
CA GLY A 109 -10.17 -3.51 14.34
C GLY A 109 -10.37 -2.47 13.24
N LEU A 110 -10.17 -1.18 13.53
CA LEU A 110 -10.07 -0.15 12.49
C LEU A 110 -8.64 -0.19 11.90
N ASP A 111 -8.44 -1.12 10.97
CA ASP A 111 -7.22 -1.36 10.21
C ASP A 111 -7.56 -1.83 8.78
N VAL A 112 -6.56 -1.95 7.91
CA VAL A 112 -6.78 -2.44 6.53
C VAL A 112 -7.00 -3.96 6.44
N ASN A 113 -6.97 -4.67 7.58
CA ASN A 113 -7.11 -6.13 7.71
C ASN A 113 -6.18 -6.93 6.78
N VAL A 114 -4.92 -6.49 6.65
CA VAL A 114 -3.93 -7.11 5.74
C VAL A 114 -3.26 -8.35 6.33
N ALA A 115 -3.31 -8.57 7.65
CA ALA A 115 -2.63 -9.70 8.29
C ALA A 115 -2.94 -11.09 7.69
N PRO A 116 -4.19 -11.45 7.34
CA PRO A 116 -4.49 -12.73 6.67
C PRO A 116 -3.82 -12.88 5.30
N VAL A 117 -3.65 -11.78 4.56
CA VAL A 117 -2.98 -11.74 3.24
C VAL A 117 -1.51 -12.11 3.38
N HIS A 118 -0.83 -11.51 4.37
CA HIS A 118 0.56 -11.82 4.68
C HIS A 118 0.74 -13.23 5.25
N ILE A 119 -0.19 -13.73 6.07
CA ILE A 119 -0.17 -15.14 6.55
C ILE A 119 -0.29 -16.12 5.39
N ALA A 120 -1.06 -15.78 4.36
CA ALA A 120 -1.18 -16.57 3.14
C ALA A 120 0.05 -16.46 2.21
N GLY A 121 1.07 -15.68 2.59
CA GLY A 121 2.32 -15.53 1.85
C GLY A 121 2.31 -14.45 0.77
N TYR A 122 1.25 -13.63 0.68
CA TYR A 122 1.20 -12.53 -0.27
C TYR A 122 1.82 -11.27 0.37
N SER A 123 2.87 -10.74 -0.26
CA SER A 123 3.63 -9.57 0.22
C SER A 123 3.70 -8.42 -0.77
N GLY A 124 3.17 -8.59 -2.00
CA GLY A 124 3.43 -7.67 -3.11
C GLY A 124 4.74 -7.93 -3.84
N SER A 125 5.44 -9.03 -3.56
CA SER A 125 6.63 -9.44 -4.31
C SER A 125 6.36 -9.48 -5.82
N GLY A 126 7.24 -8.84 -6.60
CA GLY A 126 7.10 -8.71 -8.06
C GLY A 126 6.25 -7.53 -8.52
N VAL A 127 5.59 -6.81 -7.62
CA VAL A 127 4.90 -5.55 -7.94
C VAL A 127 5.90 -4.40 -7.85
N LYS A 128 5.86 -3.48 -8.83
CA LYS A 128 6.59 -2.22 -8.81
C LYS A 128 5.62 -1.09 -8.48
N LEU A 129 6.00 -0.22 -7.55
CA LEU A 129 5.26 0.98 -7.17
C LEU A 129 6.10 2.20 -7.56
N ILE A 130 5.48 3.18 -8.22
CA ILE A 130 6.08 4.49 -8.50
C ILE A 130 5.46 5.48 -7.52
N ILE A 131 6.32 6.18 -6.78
CA ILE A 131 5.93 7.24 -5.85
C ILE A 131 6.34 8.57 -6.48
N ILE A 132 5.36 9.41 -6.81
CA ILE A 132 5.60 10.76 -7.33
C ILE A 132 5.39 11.71 -6.16
N ASP A 133 6.48 12.18 -5.58
CA ASP A 133 6.50 13.07 -4.43
C ASP A 133 7.69 14.05 -4.53
N ASP A 134 7.95 14.83 -3.48
CA ASP A 134 9.07 15.76 -3.44
C ASP A 134 10.44 15.07 -3.45
N ALA A 135 10.58 13.98 -2.71
CA ALA A 135 11.75 13.11 -2.69
C ALA A 135 11.48 11.78 -1.96
N LEU A 136 12.43 10.85 -2.12
CA LEU A 136 12.48 9.59 -1.38
C LEU A 136 13.92 9.36 -0.90
N ASP A 137 14.12 8.99 0.36
CA ASP A 137 15.45 8.69 0.89
C ASP A 137 15.93 7.31 0.39
N SER A 138 16.86 7.32 -0.57
CA SER A 138 17.41 6.11 -1.19
C SER A 138 18.39 5.35 -0.29
N GLU A 139 18.84 5.94 0.81
CA GLU A 139 19.79 5.33 1.73
C GLU A 139 19.14 4.84 3.04
N HIS A 140 17.83 5.04 3.20
CA HIS A 140 17.11 4.56 4.38
C HIS A 140 17.10 3.02 4.44
N ASP A 141 17.56 2.44 5.55
CA ASP A 141 17.77 1.00 5.72
C ASP A 141 16.52 0.15 5.45
N GLU A 142 15.32 0.65 5.81
CA GLU A 142 14.05 -0.06 5.56
C GLU A 142 13.53 0.05 4.11
N ILE A 143 13.97 1.05 3.34
CA ILE A 143 13.44 1.31 1.99
C ILE A 143 14.42 0.80 0.93
N LYS A 144 15.71 1.03 1.12
CA LYS A 144 16.80 0.69 0.20
C LYS A 144 16.74 -0.76 -0.31
N PRO A 145 16.42 -1.80 0.51
CA PRO A 145 16.32 -3.17 0.01
C PRO A 145 15.20 -3.42 -1.00
N ASN A 146 14.17 -2.57 -1.01
CA ASN A 146 13.00 -2.67 -1.88
C ASN A 146 12.98 -1.64 -3.02
N MET A 147 14.00 -0.78 -3.10
CA MET A 147 14.09 0.27 -4.10
C MET A 147 14.72 -0.25 -5.40
N ASP A 148 14.16 0.15 -6.55
CA ASP A 148 14.76 -0.07 -7.86
C ASP A 148 15.28 1.26 -8.40
N LEU A 149 16.58 1.51 -8.21
CA LEU A 149 17.21 2.77 -8.60
C LEU A 149 17.15 3.05 -10.11
N ASN A 150 16.89 2.04 -10.95
CA ASN A 150 16.69 2.27 -12.39
C ASN A 150 15.32 2.90 -12.70
N LEU A 151 14.40 2.86 -11.74
CA LEU A 151 13.06 3.44 -11.84
C LEU A 151 12.92 4.71 -10.99
N THR A 152 14.04 5.27 -10.53
CA THR A 152 14.08 6.52 -9.76
C THR A 152 14.57 7.65 -10.66
N ASP A 153 13.88 8.78 -10.64
CA ASP A 153 14.28 9.98 -11.38
C ASP A 153 13.94 11.26 -10.60
N ASP A 154 14.77 12.30 -10.77
CA ASP A 154 14.52 13.64 -10.27
C ASP A 154 14.13 14.53 -11.45
N VAL A 155 12.82 14.64 -11.66
CA VAL A 155 12.25 15.43 -12.77
C VAL A 155 12.49 16.94 -12.64
N VAL A 156 12.88 17.42 -11.44
CA VAL A 156 13.20 18.83 -11.19
C VAL A 156 14.68 19.11 -11.48
N ASN A 157 15.57 18.19 -11.11
CA ASN A 157 17.01 18.30 -11.34
C ASN A 157 17.64 16.93 -11.63
N THR A 158 17.77 16.60 -12.91
CA THR A 158 18.37 15.36 -13.41
C THR A 158 19.84 15.15 -13.07
N THR A 159 20.53 16.20 -12.60
CA THR A 159 21.93 16.13 -12.15
C THR A 159 22.07 15.87 -10.66
N ARG A 160 20.99 15.96 -9.89
CA ARG A 160 20.99 15.70 -8.45
C ARG A 160 21.21 14.21 -8.20
N ARG A 161 22.17 13.90 -7.32
CA ARG A 161 22.54 12.52 -6.94
C ARG A 161 22.43 12.28 -5.43
N GLY A 162 21.93 13.26 -4.68
CA GLY A 162 21.81 13.16 -3.23
C GLY A 162 20.73 12.14 -2.84
N PRO A 163 20.93 11.40 -1.74
CA PRO A 163 20.07 10.27 -1.38
C PRO A 163 18.64 10.69 -1.06
N ARG A 164 18.44 11.93 -0.62
CA ARG A 164 17.12 12.49 -0.27
C ARG A 164 16.53 13.40 -1.34
N GLY A 165 17.06 13.43 -2.57
CA GLY A 165 16.54 14.33 -3.62
C GLY A 165 16.51 15.83 -3.26
N THR A 166 17.16 16.24 -2.16
CA THR A 166 17.23 17.63 -1.68
C THR A 166 18.60 18.24 -1.96
N ASP A 167 18.67 19.56 -2.04
CA ASP A 167 19.91 20.32 -2.25
C ASP A 167 20.76 20.46 -0.97
N GLY A 168 20.60 19.55 0.00
CA GLY A 168 21.34 19.58 1.27
C GLY A 168 20.96 20.74 2.20
N ARG A 169 19.84 21.44 1.97
CA ARG A 169 19.33 22.49 2.89
C ARG A 169 18.89 21.94 4.25
N ILE A 170 18.67 20.64 4.35
CA ILE A 170 18.44 19.94 5.60
C ILE A 170 19.79 19.32 5.98
N SER A 171 20.40 19.76 7.06
CA SER A 171 21.67 19.22 7.55
C SER A 171 21.55 17.71 7.79
N GLU A 172 22.48 16.92 7.25
CA GLU A 172 22.60 15.45 7.40
C GLU A 172 22.89 14.98 8.85
N THR A 173 22.66 15.82 9.85
CA THR A 173 22.76 15.41 11.25
C THR A 173 21.44 14.81 11.69
N ASP A 174 21.31 13.49 11.50
CA ASP A 174 20.38 12.69 12.30
C ASP A 174 20.88 12.73 13.76
N LYS A 175 20.03 13.19 14.68
CA LYS A 175 20.28 13.16 16.13
C LYS A 175 19.80 11.85 16.74
#